data_AF-A0A380ZIU5-F1
#
_entry.id   AF-A0A380ZIU5-F1
#
_cell.length_a   1.000
_cell.length_b   1.000
_cell.length_c   1.000
_cell.angle_alpha   90.00
_cell.angle_beta   90.00
_cell.angle_gamma   90.00
#
_symmetry.space_group_name_H-M   'P 1'
#
loop_
_entity.id
_entity.type
_entity.pdbx_description
1 polymer ?
#
loop_
_entity_poly.entity_id
_entity_poly.type
_entity_poly.pdbx_seq_one_letter_code
_entity_poly.pdbx_strand_id
1 'polypeptide(L)' 'MNAVEKRISARLSLRYPQHEALNILVRILGNIKLSKNADLVADLEVIKNLYPSVQDFERDFPSFCFA' A
#
# COMPACT_ATOMS: atom_id res chain seq x y z
N MET A 1 11.88 4.53 9.61
CA MET A 1 10.60 4.87 10.23
C MET A 1 10.44 6.39 10.31
N ASN A 2 9.55 6.99 9.50
CA ASN A 2 9.37 8.44 9.49
C ASN A 2 8.50 8.91 10.68
N ALA A 3 8.43 10.23 10.94
CA ALA A 3 7.71 10.75 12.11
C ALA A 3 6.21 10.43 12.10
N VAL A 4 5.60 10.37 10.92
CA VAL A 4 4.16 10.08 10.74
C VAL A 4 3.86 8.63 11.09
N GLU A 5 4.67 7.69 10.58
CA GLU A 5 4.59 6.26 10.86
C GLU A 5 4.68 5.97 12.36
N LYS A 6 5.68 6.53 13.06
CA LYS A 6 5.81 6.40 14.52
C LYS A 6 4.58 6.89 15.26
N ARG A 7 4.02 8.03 14.84
CA ARG A 7 2.83 8.62 15.46
C ARG A 7 1.60 7.73 15.27
N ILE A 8 1.42 7.16 14.07
CA ILE A 8 0.31 6.25 13.76
C ILE A 8 0.47 4.95 14.56
N SER A 9 1.64 4.31 14.51
CA SER A 9 1.92 3.07 15.26
C SER A 9 1.64 3.23 16.75
N ALA A 10 2.08 4.34 17.36
CA ALA A 10 1.85 4.60 18.77
C ALA A 10 0.37 4.91 19.09
N ARG A 11 -0.28 5.79 18.31
CA ARG A 11 -1.67 6.18 18.56
C ARG A 11 -2.66 5.03 18.40
N LEU A 12 -2.39 4.14 17.45
CA LEU A 12 -3.24 2.98 17.18
C LEU A 12 -2.77 1.71 17.90
N SER A 13 -1.69 1.80 18.70
CA SER A 13 -1.08 0.64 19.37
C SER A 13 -0.80 -0.53 18.42
N LEU A 14 -0.32 -0.24 17.20
CA LEU A 14 -0.11 -1.25 16.18
C LEU A 14 0.94 -2.27 16.65
N ARG A 15 0.58 -3.54 16.56
CA ARG A 15 1.48 -4.68 16.78
C ARG A 15 1.61 -5.46 15.49
N TYR A 16 2.46 -6.48 15.45
CA TYR A 16 2.44 -7.45 14.35
C TYR A 16 1.03 -8.07 14.23
N PRO A 17 0.46 -8.21 13.00
CA PRO A 17 1.05 -7.91 11.69
C PRO A 17 0.83 -6.47 11.19
N GLN A 18 -0.02 -5.69 11.86
CA GLN A 18 -0.42 -4.34 11.40
C GLN A 18 0.73 -3.34 11.35
N HIS A 19 1.68 -3.42 12.30
CA HIS A 19 2.88 -2.60 12.26
C HIS A 19 3.69 -2.85 10.98
N GLU A 20 3.80 -4.11 10.56
CA GLU A 20 4.54 -4.47 9.36
C GLU A 20 3.81 -4.03 8.09
N ALA A 21 2.48 -4.15 8.07
CA ALA A 21 1.67 -3.60 6.99
C ALA A 21 1.89 -2.08 6.82
N LEU A 22 1.99 -1.32 7.91
CA LEU A 22 2.30 0.10 7.86
C LEU A 22 3.72 0.38 7.35
N ASN A 23 4.71 -0.40 7.78
CA ASN A 23 6.09 -0.29 7.29
C ASN A 23 6.17 -0.47 5.76
N ILE A 24 5.48 -1.49 5.23
CA ILE A 24 5.38 -1.76 3.79
C ILE A 24 4.79 -0.56 3.06
N LEU A 25 3.66 -0.03 3.56
CA LEU A 25 3.01 1.14 2.98
C LEU A 25 3.94 2.36 2.94
N VAL A 26 4.67 2.64 4.03
CA VAL A 26 5.60 3.77 4.08
C VAL A 26 6.73 3.60 3.07
N ARG A 27 7.24 2.38 2.89
CA ARG A 27 8.28 2.11 1.89
C ARG A 27 7.76 2.30 0.46
N ILE A 28 6.55 1.83 0.17
CA ILE A 28 5.89 2.05 -1.12
C ILE A 28 5.75 3.56 -1.40
N LEU A 29 5.20 4.32 -0.45
CA LEU A 29 5.01 5.77 -0.59
C LEU A 29 6.31 6.57 -0.72
N GLY A 30 7.47 5.98 -0.39
CA GLY A 30 8.78 6.56 -0.66
C GLY A 30 9.29 6.40 -2.10
N ASN A 31 8.67 5.50 -2.88
CA ASN A 31 9.11 5.16 -4.24
C ASN A 31 8.09 5.55 -5.33
N ILE A 32 6.85 5.86 -4.95
CA ILE A 32 5.79 6.32 -5.88
C ILE A 32 5.23 7.68 -5.44
N LYS A 33 4.55 8.38 -6.35
CA LYS A 33 3.90 9.66 -6.05
C LYS A 33 2.39 9.55 -6.16
N LEU A 34 1.70 9.88 -5.07
CA LEU A 34 0.23 9.97 -5.10
C LEU A 34 -0.22 11.15 -5.98
N SER A 35 -1.02 10.84 -7.00
CA SER A 35 -1.55 11.80 -7.97
C SER A 35 -2.92 11.34 -8.46
N LYS A 36 -3.77 12.29 -8.86
CA LYS A 36 -5.05 11.97 -9.52
C LYS A 36 -4.85 11.38 -10.93
N ASN A 37 -3.71 11.69 -11.55
CA ASN A 37 -3.33 11.24 -12.89
C ASN A 37 -2.07 10.38 -12.81
N ALA A 38 -1.99 9.50 -11.82
CA ALA A 38 -0.86 8.58 -11.68
C ALA A 38 -0.88 7.52 -12.79
N ASP A 39 0.31 7.13 -13.26
CA ASP A 39 0.47 5.97 -14.13
C ASP A 39 0.54 4.71 -13.26
N LEU A 40 -0.62 4.07 -13.09
CA LEU A 40 -0.76 2.90 -12.21
C LEU A 40 0.08 1.70 -12.67
N VAL A 41 0.32 1.58 -13.99
CA VAL A 41 1.12 0.48 -14.54
C VAL A 41 2.58 0.70 -14.18
N ALA A 42 3.10 1.91 -14.41
CA ALA A 42 4.47 2.26 -14.04
C ALA A 42 4.70 2.16 -12.52
N ASP A 43 3.77 2.68 -11.72
CA ASP A 43 3.85 2.61 -10.25
C ASP A 43 3.81 1.15 -9.75
N LEU A 44 2.97 0.29 -10.35
CA LEU A 44 2.92 -1.13 -10.00
C LEU A 44 4.23 -1.86 -10.29
N GLU A 45 4.89 -1.58 -11.43
CA GLU A 45 6.19 -2.17 -11.74
C GLU A 45 7.27 -1.73 -10.74
N VAL A 46 7.26 -0.48 -10.29
CA VAL A 46 8.13 -0.01 -9.20
C VAL A 46 7.87 -0.80 -7.91
N ILE A 47 6.59 -1.03 -7.56
CA ILE A 47 6.23 -1.77 -6.34
C ILE A 47 6.60 -3.26 -6.45
N LYS A 48 6.42 -3.90 -7.62
CA LYS A 48 6.82 -5.30 -7.86
C LYS A 48 8.31 -5.52 -7.64
N ASN A 49 9.15 -4.55 -7.99
CA ASN A 49 10.59 -4.62 -7.70
C ASN A 49 10.91 -4.63 -6.20
N LEU A 50 10.05 -4.02 -5.36
CA LEU A 50 10.19 -4.03 -3.91
C LEU A 50 9.53 -5.25 -3.26
N TYR A 51 8.39 -5.68 -3.80
CA TYR A 51 7.54 -6.75 -3.27
C TYR A 51 7.02 -7.62 -4.42
N PRO A 52 7.79 -8.63 -4.88
CA PRO A 52 7.46 -9.41 -6.08
C PRO A 52 6.15 -10.20 -6.02
N SER A 53 5.62 -10.43 -4.82
CA SER A 53 4.33 -11.10 -4.63
C SER A 53 3.12 -10.19 -4.85
N VAL A 54 3.32 -8.86 -5.00
CA VAL A 54 2.22 -7.93 -5.25
C VAL A 54 1.58 -8.23 -6.61
N GLN A 55 0.25 -8.24 -6.65
CA GLN A 55 -0.53 -8.38 -7.87
C GLN A 55 -1.34 -7.11 -8.09
N ASP A 56 -1.72 -6.87 -9.34
CA ASP A 56 -2.68 -5.81 -9.63
C ASP A 56 -4.05 -6.15 -9.00
N PHE A 57 -4.81 -5.12 -8.64
CA PHE A 57 -6.15 -5.29 -8.13
C PHE A 57 -7.13 -5.50 -9.28
N GLU A 58 -7.93 -6.56 -9.22
CA GLU A 58 -8.91 -6.91 -10.26
C GLU A 58 -10.10 -5.95 -10.25
N ARG A 59 -10.00 -4.84 -10.98
CA ARG A 59 -11.05 -3.79 -11.06
C ARG A 59 -12.23 -4.18 -11.93
N ASP A 60 -12.03 -5.11 -12.87
CA ASP A 60 -13.07 -5.60 -13.78
C ASP A 60 -13.89 -6.73 -13.17
N PHE A 61 -13.57 -7.17 -11.94
CA PHE A 61 -14.32 -8.22 -11.27
C PHE A 61 -15.75 -7.76 -10.98
N PRO A 62 -16.78 -8.44 -11.53
CA PRO A 62 -18.16 -8.04 -11.32
C PRO A 62 -18.54 -8.24 -9.85
N SER A 63 -18.88 -7.12 -9.19
CA SER A 63 -19.37 -7.15 -7.81
C SER A 63 -20.83 -7.61 -7.80
N PHE A 64 -21.07 -8.89 -7.52
CA PHE A 64 -22.41 -9.41 -7.30
C PHE A 64 -22.75 -9.35 -5.80
N CYS A 65 -23.75 -8.54 -5.45
CA CYS A 65 -24.33 -8.52 -4.10
C CYS A 65 -25.62 -9.36 -4.11
N PHE A 66 -25.66 -10.43 -3.32
CA PHE A 66 -26.91 -11.10 -2.97
C PHE A 66 -27.46 -10.40 -1.72
N ALA A 67 -28.38 -9.46 -1.95
CA ALA A 67 -29.15 -8.80 -0.89
C ALA A 67 -30.33 -9.67 -0.46
#